data_AF-A0A8D3X3M3-F1
#
_entry.id   AF-A0A8D3X3M3-F1
#
_cell.length_a   1.000
_cell.length_b   1.000
_cell.length_c   1.000
_cell.angle_alpha   90.00
_cell.angle_beta   90.00
_cell.angle_gamma   90.00
#
_symmetry.space_group_name_H-M   'P 1'
#
loop_
_entity.id
_entity.type
_entity.pdbx_description
1 polymer ?
#
loop_
_entity_poly.entity_id
_entity_poly.type
_entity_poly.pdbx_seq_one_letter_code
_entity_poly.pdbx_strand_id
1 'polypeptide(L)' 'MAKGYFSADKLVTKRIKLEQVIEKGFETLLKEKEQVKILVKAE' A
#
# COMPACT_ATOMS: atom_id res chain seq x y z
N MET A 1 5.93 -8.62 -9.95
CA MET A 1 7.02 -7.70 -10.33
C MET A 1 8.21 -8.39 -11.02
N ALA A 2 8.31 -9.72 -11.02
CA ALA A 2 9.48 -10.46 -11.52
C ALA A 2 9.91 -10.17 -12.97
N LYS A 3 8.99 -9.73 -13.84
CA LYS A 3 9.29 -9.37 -15.24
C LYS A 3 9.59 -7.87 -15.47
N GLY A 4 9.66 -7.06 -14.41
CA GLY A 4 9.99 -5.62 -14.49
C GLY A 4 8.91 -4.68 -15.04
N TYR A 5 7.85 -5.19 -15.70
CA TYR A 5 6.77 -4.37 -16.26
C TYR A 5 6.04 -3.48 -15.24
N PHE A 6 5.95 -3.94 -13.99
CA PHE A 6 5.28 -3.25 -12.90
C PHE A 6 6.32 -2.95 -11.82
N SER A 7 6.90 -1.75 -11.87
CA SER A 7 7.81 -1.26 -10.84
C SER A 7 7.03 -0.92 -9.57
N ALA A 8 7.52 -1.39 -8.41
CA ALA A 8 6.90 -1.05 -7.11
C ALA A 8 6.91 0.45 -6.88
N ASP A 9 7.96 1.15 -7.30
CA ASP A 9 8.13 2.57 -7.02
C ASP A 9 7.05 3.41 -7.72
N LYS A 10 6.43 2.87 -8.78
CA LYS A 10 5.33 3.53 -9.50
C LYS A 10 3.95 3.19 -8.94
N LEU A 11 3.82 2.13 -8.16
CA LEU A 11 2.51 1.58 -7.76
C LEU A 11 2.30 1.56 -6.25
N VAL A 12 3.36 1.47 -5.46
CA VAL A 12 3.29 1.44 -4.00
C VAL A 12 3.31 2.87 -3.48
N THR A 13 2.14 3.34 -3.07
CA THR A 13 1.93 4.72 -2.61
C THR A 13 2.12 4.86 -1.09
N LYS A 14 2.02 3.75 -0.35
CA LYS A 14 2.19 3.75 1.11
C LYS A 14 2.73 2.40 1.61
N ARG A 15 3.48 2.46 2.71
CA ARG A 15 3.97 1.27 3.44
C ARG A 15 3.59 1.40 4.90
N ILE A 16 3.01 0.36 5.47
CA ILE A 16 2.52 0.33 6.86
C ILE A 16 2.93 -0.96 7.56
N LYS A 17 2.89 -0.95 8.89
CA LYS A 17 3.01 -2.16 9.71
C LYS A 17 1.65 -2.85 9.89
N LEU A 18 1.67 -4.11 10.29
CA LEU A 18 0.46 -4.92 10.44
C LEU A 18 -0.53 -4.34 11.45
N GLU A 19 -0.04 -3.76 12.56
CA GLU A 19 -0.91 -3.17 13.60
C GLU A 19 -1.71 -1.97 13.07
N GLN A 20 -1.28 -1.38 11.95
CA GLN A 20 -1.87 -0.20 11.35
C GLN A 20 -2.84 -0.54 10.20
N VAL A 21 -3.07 -1.83 9.91
CA VAL A 21 -3.80 -2.25 8.70
C VAL A 21 -5.23 -1.72 8.64
N ILE A 22 -5.89 -1.55 9.80
CA ILE A 22 -7.25 -1.04 9.88
C ILE A 22 -7.28 0.45 9.52
N GLU A 23 -6.68 1.30 10.36
CA GLU A 23 -6.76 2.75 10.21
C GLU A 23 -5.93 3.28 9.03
N LYS A 24 -4.69 2.79 8.85
CA LYS A 24 -3.77 3.32 7.82
C LYS A 24 -3.77 2.52 6.51
N GLY A 25 -4.44 1.37 6.50
CA GLY A 25 -4.64 0.55 5.31
C GLY A 25 -6.04 0.75 4.76
N PHE A 26 -7.02 0.07 5.35
CA PHE A 26 -8.38 0.02 4.83
C PHE A 26 -9.08 1.38 4.85
N GLU A 27 -9.08 2.10 5.97
CA GLU A 27 -9.77 3.40 6.01
C GLU A 27 -9.12 4.43 5.09
N THR A 28 -7.79 4.40 4.97
CA THR A 28 -7.05 5.26 4.04
C THR A 28 -7.53 5.00 2.60
N LEU A 29 -7.67 3.74 2.18
CA LEU A 29 -8.16 3.41 0.83
C LEU A 29 -9.61 3.85 0.58
N LEU A 30 -10.46 3.85 1.61
CA LEU A 30 -11.85 4.31 1.48
C LEU A 30 -11.95 5.83 1.34
N LYS A 31 -11.04 6.57 1.99
CA LYS A 31 -11.07 8.04 2.08
C LYS A 31 -10.22 8.71 0.99
N GLU A 32 -9.09 8.12 0.62
CA GLU A 32 -8.08 8.73 -0.27
C GLU A 32 -8.05 8.03 -1.63
N LYS A 33 -8.62 8.68 -2.65
CA LYS A 33 -8.70 8.13 -4.02
C LYS A 33 -7.36 8.08 -4.77
N GLU A 34 -6.34 8.77 -4.25
CA GLU A 34 -5.01 8.86 -4.84
C GLU A 34 -4.14 7.64 -4.51
N GLN A 35 -4.56 6.81 -3.54
CA GLN A 35 -3.82 5.62 -3.15
C GLN A 35 -3.97 4.52 -4.21
N VAL A 36 -2.85 4.05 -4.74
CA VAL A 36 -2.82 2.97 -5.75
C VAL A 36 -2.60 1.61 -5.09
N LYS A 37 -1.60 1.50 -4.21
CA LYS A 37 -1.33 0.26 -3.48
C LYS A 37 -0.60 0.53 -2.16
N ILE A 38 -1.14 -0.03 -1.08
CA ILE A 38 -0.53 -0.02 0.24
C ILE A 38 0.11 -1.38 0.49
N LEU A 39 1.39 -1.41 0.85
CA LEU A 39 2.06 -2.64 1.27
C LEU A 39 2.15 -2.71 2.80
N VAL A 40 1.73 -3.87 3.33
CA VAL A 40 1.77 -4.16 4.77
C VAL A 40 2.94 -5.08 5.05
N LYS A 41 3.76 -4.72 6.04
CA LYS A 41 4.78 -5.63 6.60
C LYS A 41 4.23 -6.30 7.85
N ALA A 42 4.51 -7.60 7.98
CA ALA A 42 4.06 -8.41 9.11
C ALA A 42 4.89 -8.19 10.40
N GLU A 43 5.98 -7.42 10.33
CA GLU A 43 6.97 -7.16 11.40
C GLU A 43 7.03 -5.68 11.83
#